data_AF-A0A7V1MXV1-F1
#
_entry.id   AF-A0A7V1MXV1-F1
#
_cell.length_a   1.000
_cell.length_b   1.000
_cell.length_c   1.000
_cell.angle_alpha   90.00
_cell.angle_beta   90.00
_cell.angle_gamma   90.00
#
_symmetry.space_group_name_H-M   'P 1'
#
loop_
_entity.id
_entity.type
_entity.pdbx_description
1 polymer ?
#
loop_
_entity_poly.entity_id
_entity_poly.type
_entity_poly.pdbx_seq_one_letter_code
_entity_poly.pdbx_strand_id
1 'polypeptide(L)'
;RFLASAFAAGPAFIIITLQVIGKFAKYDIPHKALLLLRQIVLIAMTINMFLLVSELFTEFYAGKTHIASTRYLYFGLEGYHALVPWIWSAIVMNTIALILLYLPAARSLKVLNIACVLLIVGIWIEKGMGLIIPAFIPSPLGEIVEYKPTLNEVLVCVGIWAFGLLLYTIFVRITVPVLTGRLTCDQPFEVATESVG
;
A
#
# COMPACT_ATOMS: atom_id res chain seq x y z
N ARG A 1 14.43 -5.00 2.46
CA ARG A 1 13.55 -3.95 1.90
C ARG A 1 12.08 -4.35 1.90
N PHE A 2 11.71 -5.53 1.36
CA PHE A 2 10.33 -6.04 1.34
C PHE A 2 9.53 -5.92 2.65
N LEU A 3 10.14 -6.36 3.75
CA LEU A 3 9.49 -6.30 5.06
C LEU A 3 9.17 -4.85 5.47
N ALA A 4 10.11 -3.92 5.26
CA ALA A 4 9.92 -2.51 5.57
C ALA A 4 8.79 -1.89 4.72
N SER A 5 8.73 -2.17 3.41
CA SER A 5 7.63 -1.71 2.56
C SER A 5 6.27 -2.30 2.96
N ALA A 6 6.22 -3.57 3.39
CA ALA A 6 4.98 -4.18 3.87
C ALA A 6 4.50 -3.54 5.18
N PHE A 7 5.43 -3.29 6.12
CA PHE A 7 5.16 -2.58 7.36
C PHE A 7 4.81 -1.10 7.16
N ALA A 8 5.19 -0.47 6.05
CA ALA A 8 4.75 0.88 5.72
C ALA A 8 3.35 0.88 5.09
N ALA A 9 3.11 0.00 4.12
CA ALA A 9 1.84 -0.07 3.39
C ALA A 9 0.67 -0.55 4.26
N GLY A 10 0.89 -1.53 5.14
CA GLY A 10 -0.16 -2.10 5.99
C GLY A 10 -0.84 -1.06 6.90
N PRO A 11 -0.09 -0.37 7.79
CA PRO A 11 -0.64 0.69 8.63
C PRO A 11 -1.19 1.88 7.81
N ALA A 12 -0.61 2.20 6.66
CA ALA A 12 -1.16 3.22 5.76
C ALA A 12 -2.56 2.82 5.23
N PHE A 13 -2.73 1.55 4.86
CA PHE A 13 -4.03 1.02 4.46
C PHE A 13 -5.02 1.05 5.63
N ILE A 14 -4.58 0.66 6.83
CA ILE A 14 -5.40 0.73 8.06
C ILE A 14 -5.86 2.16 8.36
N ILE A 15 -4.99 3.17 8.20
CA ILE A 15 -5.37 4.57 8.41
C ILE A 15 -6.54 4.96 7.50
N ILE A 16 -6.50 4.57 6.22
CA ILE A 16 -7.55 4.87 5.26
C ILE A 16 -8.83 4.10 5.60
N THR A 17 -8.73 2.79 5.88
CA THR A 17 -9.91 1.97 6.17
C THR A 17 -10.60 2.38 7.47
N LEU A 18 -9.84 2.72 8.52
CA LEU A 18 -10.39 3.27 9.74
C LEU A 18 -11.20 4.53 9.44
N GLN A 19 -10.65 5.49 8.70
CA GLN A 19 -11.40 6.71 8.34
C GLN A 19 -12.68 6.43 7.54
N VAL A 20 -12.65 5.45 6.63
CA VAL A 20 -13.85 5.00 5.91
C VAL A 20 -14.87 4.43 6.89
N ILE A 21 -14.45 3.52 7.78
CA ILE A 21 -15.33 2.92 8.79
C ILE A 21 -15.92 3.99 9.72
N GLY A 22 -15.13 4.95 10.20
CA GLY A 22 -15.62 6.04 11.05
C GLY A 22 -16.73 6.84 10.37
N LYS A 23 -16.61 7.07 9.06
CA LYS A 23 -17.62 7.77 8.27
C LYS A 23 -18.92 6.97 8.08
N PHE A 24 -18.84 5.67 7.82
CA PHE A 24 -20.01 4.84 7.52
C PHE A 24 -20.67 4.21 8.76
N ALA A 25 -19.89 3.84 9.76
CA ALA A 25 -20.36 3.16 10.96
C ALA A 25 -20.66 4.10 12.14
N LYS A 26 -20.44 5.42 11.99
CA LYS A 26 -20.52 6.42 13.09
C LYS A 26 -19.70 6.01 14.31
N TYR A 27 -18.55 5.38 14.07
CA TYR A 27 -17.62 4.96 15.10
C TYR A 27 -16.61 6.08 15.34
N ASP A 28 -16.48 6.55 16.59
CA ASP A 28 -15.54 7.61 16.92
C ASP A 28 -14.13 7.05 16.99
N ILE A 29 -13.28 7.48 16.05
CA ILE A 29 -11.91 6.99 15.93
C ILE A 29 -10.99 8.00 16.60
N PRO A 30 -10.28 7.62 17.67
CA PRO A 30 -9.43 8.54 18.38
C PRO A 30 -8.33 9.06 17.46
N HIS A 31 -8.25 10.39 17.30
CA HIS A 31 -7.23 11.04 16.47
C HIS A 31 -5.80 10.62 16.89
N LYS A 32 -5.60 10.34 18.18
CA LYS A 32 -4.33 9.83 18.73
C LYS A 32 -3.92 8.49 18.09
N ALA A 33 -4.86 7.60 17.79
CA ALA A 33 -4.57 6.33 17.13
C ALA A 33 -4.09 6.53 15.69
N LEU A 34 -4.73 7.42 14.93
CA LEU A 34 -4.29 7.75 13.57
C LEU A 34 -2.89 8.37 13.55
N LEU A 35 -2.56 9.22 14.54
CA LEU A 35 -1.22 9.81 14.66
C LEU A 35 -0.15 8.79 15.05
N LEU A 36 -0.50 7.80 15.88
CA LEU A 36 0.39 6.70 16.21
C LEU A 36 0.66 5.84 14.97
N LEU A 37 -0.39 5.44 14.24
CA LEU A 37 -0.23 4.70 12.98
C LEU A 37 0.62 5.49 11.99
N ARG A 38 0.39 6.80 11.85
CA ARG A 38 1.22 7.68 11.01
C ARG A 38 2.70 7.60 11.42
N GLN A 39 3.01 7.61 12.72
CA GLN A 39 4.39 7.53 13.19
C GLN A 39 5.04 6.18 12.85
N ILE A 40 4.29 5.08 12.93
CA ILE A 40 4.74 3.76 12.45
C ILE A 40 5.02 3.81 10.95
N VAL A 41 4.09 4.34 10.15
CA VAL A 41 4.27 4.48 8.69
C VAL A 41 5.52 5.30 8.38
N LEU A 42 5.71 6.44 9.05
CA LEU A 42 6.87 7.32 8.86
C LEU A 42 8.18 6.56 9.09
N ILE A 43 8.32 5.88 10.24
CA ILE A 43 9.55 5.14 10.57
C ILE A 43 9.78 4.00 9.57
N ALA A 44 8.76 3.19 9.29
CA ALA A 44 8.87 2.09 8.34
C ALA A 44 9.23 2.58 6.93
N MET A 45 8.67 3.71 6.51
CA MET A 45 8.93 4.29 5.20
C MET A 45 10.33 4.89 5.10
N THR A 46 10.83 5.56 6.14
CA THR A 46 12.20 6.03 6.21
C THR A 46 13.19 4.87 6.09
N ILE A 47 12.94 3.76 6.80
CA ILE A 47 13.76 2.54 6.70
C ILE A 47 13.68 1.97 5.28
N ASN A 48 12.49 1.91 4.67
CA ASN A 48 12.32 1.41 3.31
C ASN A 48 13.12 2.22 2.28
N MET A 49 13.06 3.55 2.35
CA MET A 49 13.81 4.45 1.46
C MET A 49 15.32 4.37 1.69
N PHE A 50 15.77 4.24 2.94
CA PHE A 50 17.18 4.00 3.24
C PHE A 50 17.67 2.69 2.62
N LEU A 51 16.90 1.61 2.77
CA LEU A 51 17.25 0.30 2.19
C LEU A 51 17.22 0.32 0.67
N LEU A 52 16.35 1.11 0.03
CA LEU A 52 16.38 1.32 -1.42
C LEU A 52 17.71 1.95 -1.85
N VAL A 53 18.16 3.01 -1.17
CA VAL A 53 19.45 3.65 -1.48
C VAL A 53 20.62 2.70 -1.24
N SER A 54 20.56 1.91 -0.16
CA SER A 54 21.58 0.88 0.11
C SER A 54 21.62 -0.19 -0.99
N GLU A 55 20.46 -0.65 -1.46
CA GLU A 55 20.34 -1.62 -2.55
C GLU A 55 20.98 -1.07 -3.83
N LEU A 56 20.61 0.15 -4.22
CA LEU A 56 21.21 0.87 -5.34
C LEU A 56 22.75 0.97 -5.21
N PHE A 57 23.24 1.42 -4.06
CA PHE A 57 24.67 1.55 -3.82
C PHE A 57 25.40 0.22 -3.97
N THR A 58 24.87 -0.85 -3.36
CA THR A 58 25.48 -2.18 -3.44
C THR A 58 25.46 -2.75 -4.86
N GLU A 59 24.40 -2.53 -5.63
CA GLU A 59 24.29 -3.03 -7.00
C GLU A 59 25.25 -2.30 -7.96
N PHE A 60 25.43 -0.99 -7.82
CA PHE A 60 26.36 -0.23 -8.67
C PHE A 60 27.82 -0.39 -8.25
N TYR A 61 28.11 -0.56 -6.95
CA TYR A 61 29.48 -0.67 -6.46
C TYR A 61 30.05 -2.09 -6.52
N ALA A 62 29.23 -3.13 -6.27
CA ALA A 62 29.74 -4.50 -6.13
C ALA A 62 29.96 -5.25 -7.45
N GLY A 63 29.67 -4.64 -8.61
CA GLY A 63 30.05 -5.19 -9.91
C GLY A 63 29.48 -6.58 -10.24
N LYS A 64 28.35 -6.99 -9.63
CA LYS A 64 27.85 -8.37 -9.72
C LYS A 64 27.22 -8.69 -11.08
N THR A 65 27.21 -9.97 -11.45
CA THR A 65 26.68 -10.54 -12.70
C THR A 65 25.22 -10.16 -13.05
N HIS A 66 24.44 -9.62 -12.10
CA HIS A 66 23.08 -9.10 -12.31
C HIS A 66 23.01 -7.59 -12.65
N ILE A 67 24.13 -6.92 -12.93
CA ILE A 67 24.12 -5.51 -13.39
C ILE A 67 23.17 -5.32 -14.58
N ALA A 68 22.97 -6.32 -15.43
CA ALA A 68 22.08 -6.22 -16.57
C ALA A 68 20.61 -5.98 -16.17
N SER A 69 20.04 -6.74 -15.22
CA SER A 69 18.63 -6.55 -14.83
C SER A 69 18.41 -5.24 -14.08
N THR A 70 19.33 -4.87 -13.18
CA THR A 70 19.28 -3.57 -12.47
C THR A 70 19.44 -2.40 -13.44
N ARG A 71 20.40 -2.47 -14.37
CA ARG A 71 20.64 -1.39 -15.34
C ARG A 71 19.46 -1.24 -16.29
N TYR A 72 18.82 -2.34 -16.67
CA TYR A 72 17.58 -2.32 -17.44
C TYR A 72 16.45 -1.61 -16.68
N LEU A 73 16.29 -1.91 -15.40
CA LEU A 73 15.24 -1.32 -14.57
C LEU A 73 15.42 0.21 -14.40
N TYR A 74 16.62 0.67 -14.09
CA TYR A 74 16.84 2.09 -13.73
C TYR A 74 17.19 2.99 -14.93
N PHE A 75 17.90 2.46 -15.93
CA PHE A 75 18.43 3.22 -17.05
C PHE A 75 18.02 2.68 -18.42
N GLY A 76 17.45 1.47 -18.48
CA GLY A 76 17.22 0.74 -19.72
C GLY A 76 18.49 0.10 -20.26
N LEU A 77 18.30 -0.81 -21.22
CA LEU A 77 19.39 -1.52 -21.91
C LEU A 77 19.03 -1.63 -23.40
N GLU A 78 19.98 -1.28 -24.25
CA GLU A 78 19.91 -1.51 -25.71
C GLU A 78 18.64 -0.97 -26.40
N GLY A 79 18.14 0.19 -25.94
CA GLY A 79 16.95 0.85 -26.51
C GLY A 79 15.63 0.43 -25.87
N TYR A 80 15.64 -0.52 -24.92
CA TYR A 80 14.47 -0.94 -24.17
C TYR A 80 14.34 -0.16 -22.86
N HIS A 81 13.21 0.53 -22.69
CA HIS A 81 12.98 1.47 -21.58
C HIS A 81 11.63 1.28 -20.88
N ALA A 82 10.89 0.22 -21.19
CA ALA A 82 9.52 0.03 -20.72
C ALA A 82 9.35 0.12 -19.19
N LEU A 83 10.33 -0.35 -18.40
CA LEU A 83 10.28 -0.38 -16.93
C LEU A 83 10.83 0.89 -16.24
N VAL A 84 11.59 1.71 -16.96
CA VAL A 84 12.24 2.91 -16.40
C VAL A 84 11.21 3.92 -15.87
N PRO A 85 10.15 4.31 -16.62
CA PRO A 85 9.15 5.24 -16.11
C PRO A 85 8.44 4.73 -14.85
N TRP A 86 8.22 3.41 -14.75
CA TRP A 86 7.54 2.80 -13.61
C TRP A 86 8.35 2.92 -12.32
N ILE A 87 9.63 2.55 -12.34
CA ILE A 87 10.44 2.62 -11.11
C ILE A 87 10.65 4.07 -10.66
N TRP A 88 10.87 4.99 -11.60
CA TRP A 88 11.00 6.41 -11.27
C TRP A 88 9.70 7.00 -10.74
N SER A 89 8.55 6.65 -11.30
CA SER A 89 7.25 7.06 -10.77
C SER A 89 7.05 6.56 -9.33
N ALA A 90 7.39 5.30 -9.05
CA ALA A 90 7.30 4.72 -7.71
C ALA A 90 8.21 5.45 -6.71
N ILE A 91 9.46 5.72 -7.09
CA ILE A 91 10.42 6.44 -6.25
C ILE A 91 9.95 7.86 -5.96
N VAL A 92 9.46 8.58 -6.98
CA VAL A 92 8.94 9.94 -6.82
C VAL A 92 7.73 9.94 -5.89
N MET A 93 6.76 9.04 -6.09
CA MET A 93 5.58 8.93 -5.23
C MET A 93 5.96 8.62 -3.78
N ASN A 94 6.84 7.65 -3.57
CA ASN A 94 7.34 7.25 -2.26
C ASN A 94 8.13 8.37 -1.57
N THR A 95 8.93 9.12 -2.31
CA THR A 95 9.69 10.26 -1.81
C THR A 95 8.76 11.41 -1.42
N ILE A 96 7.79 11.77 -2.27
CA ILE A 96 6.79 12.79 -1.96
C ILE A 96 5.97 12.38 -0.73
N ALA A 97 5.52 11.13 -0.65
CA ALA A 97 4.80 10.62 0.51
C ALA A 97 5.64 10.72 1.80
N LEU A 98 6.92 10.37 1.73
CA LEU A 98 7.83 10.47 2.87
C LEU A 98 8.01 11.94 3.31
N ILE A 99 8.23 12.85 2.38
CA ILE A 99 8.34 14.29 2.66
C ILE A 99 7.06 14.79 3.33
N LEU A 100 5.89 14.47 2.78
CA LEU A 100 4.60 14.87 3.35
C LEU A 100 4.44 14.35 4.79
N LEU A 101 4.84 13.10 5.08
CA LEU A 101 4.77 12.52 6.43
C LEU A 101 5.69 13.21 7.44
N TYR A 102 6.84 13.74 7.01
CA TYR A 102 7.72 14.55 7.85
C TYR A 102 7.18 15.95 8.12
N LEU A 103 6.41 16.51 7.19
CA LEU A 103 5.84 17.84 7.37
C LEU A 103 4.78 17.84 8.49
N PRO A 104 4.69 18.93 9.29
CA PRO A 104 3.63 19.08 10.29
C PRO A 104 2.23 19.10 9.66
N ALA A 105 2.15 19.41 8.35
CA ALA A 105 0.92 19.35 7.56
C ALA A 105 0.25 17.97 7.55
N ALA A 106 1.01 16.87 7.67
CA ALA A 106 0.47 15.52 7.81
C ALA A 106 -0.16 15.22 9.18
N ARG A 107 -0.32 16.24 10.05
CA ARG A 107 -1.28 16.17 11.17
C ARG A 107 -2.72 16.33 10.69
N SER A 108 -2.95 16.98 9.55
CA SER A 108 -4.28 17.06 8.95
C SER A 108 -4.64 15.74 8.26
N LEU A 109 -5.90 15.30 8.41
CA LEU A 109 -6.38 14.06 7.80
C LEU A 109 -6.28 14.07 6.27
N LYS A 110 -6.48 15.24 5.64
CA LYS A 110 -6.40 15.39 4.18
C LYS A 110 -4.99 15.08 3.65
N VAL A 111 -3.97 15.69 4.25
CA VAL A 111 -2.57 15.49 3.85
C VAL A 111 -2.11 14.07 4.19
N LEU A 112 -2.54 13.55 5.35
CA LEU A 112 -2.27 12.17 5.74
C LEU A 112 -2.81 11.18 4.71
N ASN A 113 -4.05 11.38 4.25
CA ASN A 113 -4.67 10.51 3.24
C ASN A 113 -3.94 10.56 1.90
N ILE A 114 -3.56 11.76 1.46
CA ILE A 114 -2.76 11.92 0.23
C ILE A 114 -1.43 11.17 0.36
N ALA A 115 -0.73 11.33 1.48
CA ALA A 115 0.52 10.62 1.73
C ALA A 115 0.33 9.10 1.77
N CYS A 116 -0.72 8.59 2.43
CA CYS A 116 -1.03 7.16 2.47
C CYS A 116 -1.35 6.60 1.08
N VAL A 117 -2.15 7.30 0.27
CA VAL A 117 -2.49 6.86 -1.09
C VAL A 117 -1.25 6.84 -1.98
N LEU A 118 -0.45 7.91 -1.98
CA LEU A 118 0.79 7.97 -2.74
C LEU A 118 1.75 6.84 -2.35
N LEU A 119 1.89 6.57 -1.05
CA LEU A 119 2.74 5.50 -0.53
C LEU A 119 2.23 4.11 -0.95
N ILE A 120 0.92 3.85 -0.84
CA ILE A 120 0.35 2.54 -1.21
C ILE A 120 0.55 2.29 -2.71
N VAL A 121 0.22 3.27 -3.55
CA VAL A 121 0.38 3.14 -5.01
C VAL A 121 1.85 3.06 -5.40
N GLY A 122 2.72 3.88 -4.80
CA GLY A 122 4.17 3.85 -5.03
C GLY A 122 4.78 2.50 -4.68
N ILE A 123 4.45 1.93 -3.52
CA ILE A 123 4.90 0.58 -3.13
C ILE A 123 4.31 -0.50 -4.03
N TRP A 124 3.04 -0.37 -4.45
CA TRP A 124 2.42 -1.33 -5.38
C TRP A 124 3.15 -1.36 -6.72
N ILE A 125 3.49 -0.19 -7.29
CA ILE A 125 4.28 -0.09 -8.53
C ILE A 125 5.69 -0.66 -8.30
N GLU A 126 6.35 -0.27 -7.21
CA GLU A 126 7.70 -0.72 -6.88
C GLU A 126 7.80 -2.26 -6.77
N LYS A 127 6.81 -2.90 -6.14
CA LYS A 127 6.82 -4.36 -5.96
C LYS A 127 6.30 -5.11 -7.17
N GLY A 128 5.25 -4.61 -7.83
CA GLY A 128 4.71 -5.20 -9.04
C GLY A 128 5.66 -5.02 -10.21
N MET A 129 5.73 -3.80 -10.73
CA MET A 129 6.53 -3.48 -11.92
C MET A 129 8.02 -3.43 -11.63
N GLY A 130 8.42 -2.92 -10.46
CA GLY A 130 9.83 -2.66 -10.15
C GLY A 130 10.61 -3.87 -9.65
N LEU A 131 9.97 -4.97 -9.26
CA LEU A 131 10.65 -6.10 -8.64
C LEU A 131 10.32 -7.43 -9.31
N ILE A 132 9.03 -7.75 -9.45
CA ILE A 132 8.63 -9.05 -10.00
C ILE A 132 9.09 -9.17 -11.45
N ILE A 133 8.88 -8.14 -12.26
CA ILE A 133 9.12 -8.21 -13.72
C ILE A 133 10.62 -8.22 -14.07
N PRO A 134 11.48 -7.36 -13.51
CA PRO A 134 12.93 -7.42 -13.72
C PRO A 134 13.58 -8.72 -13.24
N ALA A 135 12.94 -9.47 -12.33
CA ALA A 135 13.45 -10.77 -11.90
C ALA A 135 13.42 -11.82 -13.03
N PHE A 136 12.61 -11.61 -14.08
CA PHE A 136 12.50 -12.49 -15.24
C PHE A 136 13.19 -11.93 -16.49
N ILE A 137 13.80 -10.73 -16.42
CA ILE A 137 14.44 -10.06 -17.56
C ILE A 137 15.86 -9.62 -17.17
N PRO A 138 16.93 -10.02 -17.89
CA PRO A 138 16.91 -10.85 -19.09
C PRO A 138 16.59 -12.32 -18.80
N SER A 139 16.09 -13.04 -19.82
CA SER A 139 15.80 -14.47 -19.70
C SER A 139 17.07 -15.27 -19.35
N PRO A 140 16.96 -16.51 -18.86
CA PRO A 140 18.14 -17.37 -18.63
C PRO A 140 19.01 -17.58 -19.88
N LEU A 141 18.45 -17.36 -21.07
CA LEU A 141 19.14 -17.41 -22.36
C LEU A 141 19.76 -16.06 -22.78
N GLY A 142 19.59 -15.01 -21.98
CA GLY A 142 20.12 -13.66 -22.23
C GLY A 142 19.21 -12.76 -23.08
N GLU A 143 18.01 -13.20 -23.43
CA GLU A 143 17.08 -12.42 -24.26
C GLU A 143 16.39 -11.33 -23.42
N ILE A 144 16.34 -10.12 -23.96
CA ILE A 144 15.62 -8.98 -23.36
C ILE A 144 14.26 -8.89 -24.05
N VAL A 145 13.20 -9.15 -23.29
CA VAL A 145 11.81 -9.01 -23.76
C VAL A 145 11.17 -7.84 -23.03
N GLU A 146 10.64 -6.86 -23.77
CA GLU A 146 9.89 -5.76 -23.15
C GLU A 146 8.57 -6.26 -22.59
N TYR A 147 8.41 -6.10 -21.28
CA TYR A 147 7.13 -6.33 -20.63
C TYR A 147 6.21 -5.11 -20.78
N LYS A 148 5.03 -5.33 -21.32
CA LYS A 148 3.91 -4.39 -21.27
C LYS A 148 2.70 -5.12 -20.71
N PRO A 149 2.08 -4.61 -19.63
CA PRO A 149 0.94 -5.28 -19.03
C PRO A 149 -0.21 -5.36 -20.05
N THR A 150 -0.71 -6.57 -20.26
CA THR A 150 -1.88 -6.83 -21.09
C THR A 150 -3.16 -6.48 -20.34
N LEU A 151 -4.24 -6.20 -21.08
CA LEU A 151 -5.54 -5.91 -20.46
C LEU A 151 -6.03 -7.05 -19.56
N ASN A 152 -5.74 -8.31 -19.93
CA ASN A 152 -6.12 -9.46 -19.13
C ASN A 152 -5.38 -9.52 -17.80
N GLU A 153 -4.07 -9.23 -17.77
CA GLU A 153 -3.30 -9.17 -16.52
C GLU A 153 -3.81 -8.06 -15.61
N VAL A 154 -4.12 -6.88 -16.16
CA VAL A 154 -4.69 -5.78 -15.39
C VAL A 154 -6.05 -6.15 -14.82
N LEU A 155 -6.93 -6.78 -15.60
CA LEU A 155 -8.25 -7.24 -15.14
C LEU A 155 -8.13 -8.27 -14.03
N VAL A 156 -7.19 -9.22 -14.14
CA VAL A 156 -6.93 -10.20 -13.08
C VAL A 156 -6.42 -9.50 -11.81
N CYS A 157 -5.49 -8.57 -11.91
CA CYS A 157 -5.01 -7.79 -10.76
C CYS A 157 -6.14 -7.01 -10.08
N VAL A 158 -6.99 -6.34 -10.86
CA VAL A 158 -8.17 -5.63 -10.34
C VAL A 158 -9.17 -6.59 -9.71
N GLY A 159 -9.38 -7.77 -10.30
CA GLY A 159 -10.23 -8.82 -9.75
C GLY A 159 -9.76 -9.32 -8.38
N ILE A 160 -8.45 -9.52 -8.20
CA ILE A 160 -7.86 -9.91 -6.92
C ILE A 160 -8.09 -8.81 -5.87
N TRP A 161 -7.88 -7.54 -6.23
CA TRP A 161 -8.17 -6.40 -5.35
C TRP A 161 -9.64 -6.32 -4.97
N ALA A 162 -10.54 -6.44 -5.95
CA ALA A 162 -11.98 -6.39 -5.73
C ALA A 162 -12.44 -7.52 -4.80
N PHE A 163 -11.94 -8.74 -5.01
CA PHE A 163 -12.24 -9.88 -4.15
C PHE A 163 -11.72 -9.68 -2.72
N GLY A 164 -10.49 -9.19 -2.56
CA GLY A 164 -9.93 -8.88 -1.25
C GLY A 164 -10.72 -7.80 -0.51
N LEU A 165 -11.11 -6.73 -1.20
CA LEU A 165 -11.95 -5.67 -0.63
C LEU A 165 -13.36 -6.15 -0.31
N LEU A 166 -13.92 -7.08 -1.08
CA LEU A 166 -15.21 -7.71 -0.79
C LEU A 166 -15.14 -8.51 0.52
N LEU A 167 -14.16 -9.40 0.66
CA LEU A 167 -13.95 -10.18 1.89
C LEU A 167 -13.72 -9.26 3.09
N TYR A 168 -12.85 -8.26 2.94
CA TYR A 168 -12.60 -7.26 3.98
C TYR A 168 -13.89 -6.55 4.41
N THR A 169 -14.70 -6.13 3.44
CA THR A 169 -15.99 -5.46 3.71
C THR A 169 -16.95 -6.36 4.48
N ILE A 170 -17.03 -7.64 4.11
CA ILE A 170 -17.86 -8.64 4.82
C ILE A 170 -17.40 -8.78 6.27
N PHE A 171 -16.10 -8.94 6.51
CA PHE A 171 -15.55 -9.08 7.86
C PHE A 171 -15.79 -7.82 8.69
N VAL A 172 -15.52 -6.63 8.16
CA VAL A 172 -15.78 -5.36 8.86
C VAL A 172 -17.26 -5.22 9.22
N ARG A 173 -18.18 -5.58 8.32
CA ARG A 173 -19.62 -5.53 8.58
C ARG A 173 -20.05 -6.42 9.75
N ILE A 174 -19.39 -7.56 9.94
CA ILE A 174 -19.65 -8.48 11.05
C ILE A 174 -18.96 -7.98 12.33
N THR A 175 -17.69 -7.59 12.25
CA THR A 175 -16.87 -7.25 13.43
C THR A 175 -17.25 -5.91 14.07
N VAL A 176 -17.66 -4.90 13.29
CA VAL A 176 -17.98 -3.57 13.85
C VAL A 176 -19.16 -3.62 14.85
N PRO A 177 -20.32 -4.24 14.55
CA PRO A 177 -21.40 -4.40 15.53
C PRO A 177 -20.97 -5.11 16.82
N VAL A 178 -20.10 -6.14 16.70
CA VAL A 178 -19.55 -6.87 17.85
C VAL A 178 -18.67 -5.95 18.71
N LEU A 179 -17.73 -5.22 18.10
CA LEU A 179 -16.86 -4.28 18.82
C LEU A 179 -17.61 -3.10 19.45
N THR A 180 -18.74 -2.69 18.85
CA THR A 180 -19.60 -1.63 19.40
C THR A 180 -20.56 -2.11 20.50
N GLY A 181 -20.54 -3.39 20.87
CA GLY A 181 -21.40 -3.94 21.92
C GLY A 181 -22.88 -4.09 21.56
N ARG A 182 -23.28 -3.75 20.33
CA ARG A 182 -24.68 -3.87 19.85
C ARG A 182 -25.18 -5.31 19.80
N LEU A 183 -24.27 -6.29 19.79
CA LEU A 183 -24.56 -7.72 19.79
C LEU A 183 -24.22 -8.40 21.14
N THR A 184 -23.79 -7.62 22.15
CA THR A 184 -23.37 -8.15 23.47
C THR A 184 -24.41 -7.88 24.55
N CYS A 185 -25.34 -6.95 24.34
CA CYS A 185 -26.47 -6.76 25.24
C CYS A 185 -27.61 -7.70 24.86
N ASP A 186 -27.98 -8.59 25.78
CA ASP A 186 -29.37 -9.04 25.91
C ASP A 186 -30.26 -7.80 25.88
N GLN A 187 -30.91 -7.52 24.74
CA GLN A 187 -32.02 -6.59 24.74
C GLN A 187 -33.12 -7.26 25.56
N PRO A 188 -33.60 -6.67 26.66
CA PRO A 188 -34.86 -7.12 27.23
C PRO A 188 -35.88 -6.96 26.11
N PHE A 189 -36.48 -8.08 25.70
CA PHE A 189 -37.58 -8.10 24.75
C PHE A 189 -38.61 -7.09 25.25
N GLU A 190 -38.79 -5.97 24.54
CA GLU A 190 -39.86 -5.03 24.84
C GLU A 190 -41.14 -5.75 24.44
N VAL A 191 -41.80 -6.36 25.43
CA VAL A 191 -43.13 -6.97 25.25
C VAL A 191 -44.02 -5.84 24.76
N ALA A 192 -44.49 -5.96 23.51
CA ALA A 192 -45.52 -5.09 22.98
C ALA A 192 -46.70 -5.16 23.94
N THR A 193 -46.85 -4.13 24.76
CA THR A 193 -48.06 -3.93 25.55
C THR A 193 -49.10 -3.49 24.54
N GLU A 194 -49.86 -4.45 24.02
CA GLU A 194 -51.13 -4.19 23.37
C GLU A 194 -51.97 -3.40 24.38
N SER A 195 -52.07 -2.10 24.13
CA SER A 195 -53.00 -1.22 24.80
C SER A 195 -54.41 -1.65 24.43
N VAL A 196 -55.02 -2.47 25.28
CA VAL A 196 -56.46 -2.64 25.33
C VAL A 196 -57.06 -1.27 25.65
N GLY A 197 -57.77 -0.71 24.68
CA GLY A 197 -58.58 0.51 24.78
C GLY A 197 -59.59 0.54 23.64
#